data_AF-E3CYB9-F1
#
_entry.id   AF-E3CYB9-F1
#
_cell.length_a   1.000
_cell.length_b   1.000
_cell.length_c   1.000
_cell.angle_alpha   90.00
_cell.angle_beta   90.00
_cell.angle_gamma   90.00
#
_symmetry.space_group_name_H-M   'P 1'
#
loop_
_entity.id
_entity.type
_entity.pdbx_description
1 polymer ?
#
loop_
_entity_poly.entity_id
_entity_poly.type
_entity_poly.pdbx_seq_one_letter_code
_entity_poly.pdbx_strand_id
1 'polypeptide(L)'
;MENPVVGIVAEYNPFHLGHAHHLKATKARLPGAAVVAVLSSHFVQRGEPAFLDKWTRAEMALSEGVDLVLGLPTAFSCHQAGIFAAGALDVLWGTGLVTHLSFGVEDDGEDSMDTIVGILMHEPPGFKQSLRRHLEEGHSFVEARSLALEEWIPGAAARLRRPNNNLALAYRLHARRKGYPFRFLAVPRKGAAYHDPSFTEGLPSATAIRAHWLRGDRAQALEGLPPRSGALLVREADRGRVCGGPLPLWWALLRHILDRSTPEELRESAEMAEGLEHKLLKEARETRDYEQFLQRTVSRRYPRSRIQRLCVHLLLRHDHWFNRATQRLGPSWISVLGANGQGRKLLRRMRQTATLPLFSRFACPPDPYSRGILALEGRASRLWESLVPGGDPEREPRSRPLMTGP
;
A
#
# COMPACT_ATOMS: atom_id res chain seq x y z
N MET A 1 -14.27 30.22 -5.81
CA MET A 1 -13.80 28.89 -6.22
C MET A 1 -13.07 28.29 -5.04
N GLU A 2 -13.47 27.11 -4.54
CA GLU A 2 -12.71 26.45 -3.48
C GLU A 2 -11.33 26.05 -3.99
N ASN A 3 -10.29 26.19 -3.15
CA ASN A 3 -8.95 25.75 -3.49
C ASN A 3 -8.94 24.23 -3.79
N PRO A 4 -8.18 23.77 -4.80
CA PRO A 4 -8.06 22.35 -5.08
C PRO A 4 -7.60 21.54 -3.86
N VAL A 5 -8.09 20.31 -3.75
CA VAL A 5 -7.58 19.34 -2.77
C VAL A 5 -7.04 18.15 -3.54
N VAL A 6 -5.76 17.87 -3.33
CA VAL A 6 -5.06 16.79 -4.00
C VAL A 6 -4.92 15.59 -3.06
N GLY A 7 -5.40 14.45 -3.53
CA GLY A 7 -5.23 13.15 -2.89
C GLY A 7 -3.92 12.50 -3.32
N ILE A 8 -3.20 11.94 -2.36
CA ILE A 8 -2.00 11.11 -2.58
C ILE A 8 -2.21 9.77 -1.89
N VAL A 9 -1.99 8.67 -2.62
CA VAL A 9 -1.98 7.33 -2.03
C VAL A 9 -0.52 6.97 -1.73
N ALA A 10 -0.22 6.62 -0.47
CA ALA A 10 1.15 6.48 -0.01
C ALA A 10 1.36 5.33 0.99
N GLU A 11 2.59 4.84 1.06
CA GLU A 11 3.04 3.93 2.13
C GLU A 11 4.02 4.61 3.08
N TYR A 12 4.83 5.56 2.57
CA TYR A 12 5.88 6.28 3.30
C TYR A 12 6.73 5.35 4.19
N ASN A 13 7.39 4.38 3.57
CA ASN A 13 8.05 3.28 4.26
C ASN A 13 9.61 3.28 4.18
N PRO A 14 10.35 4.28 4.71
CA PRO A 14 9.91 5.52 5.38
C PRO A 14 9.59 6.68 4.40
N PHE A 15 9.21 7.86 4.92
CA PHE A 15 9.11 9.08 4.11
C PHE A 15 10.52 9.56 3.72
N HIS A 16 10.85 9.58 2.43
CA HIS A 16 12.20 9.89 1.92
C HIS A 16 12.21 11.06 0.93
N LEU A 17 13.40 11.48 0.48
CA LEU A 17 13.56 12.66 -0.38
C LEU A 17 12.78 12.54 -1.70
N GLY A 18 12.69 11.35 -2.29
CA GLY A 18 11.80 11.12 -3.43
C GLY A 18 10.30 11.41 -3.17
N HIS A 19 9.79 11.15 -1.96
CA HIS A 19 8.43 11.55 -1.57
C HIS A 19 8.31 13.07 -1.39
N ALA A 20 9.32 13.70 -0.79
CA ALA A 20 9.38 15.16 -0.67
C ALA A 20 9.39 15.84 -2.04
N HIS A 21 10.16 15.31 -2.99
CA HIS A 21 10.19 15.76 -4.37
C HIS A 21 8.81 15.64 -5.04
N HIS A 22 8.16 14.47 -4.92
CA HIS A 22 6.80 14.27 -5.45
C HIS A 22 5.83 15.31 -4.89
N LEU A 23 5.79 15.48 -3.56
CA LEU A 23 4.93 16.44 -2.89
C LEU A 23 5.21 17.89 -3.34
N LYS A 24 6.48 18.27 -3.46
CA LYS A 24 6.90 19.58 -3.94
C LYS A 24 6.45 19.81 -5.39
N ALA A 25 6.63 18.84 -6.28
CA ALA A 25 6.21 18.91 -7.67
C ALA A 25 4.68 18.99 -7.80
N THR A 26 3.94 18.22 -7.00
CA THR A 26 2.47 18.30 -6.91
C THR A 26 2.02 19.72 -6.53
N LYS A 27 2.60 20.30 -5.48
CA LYS A 27 2.26 21.66 -5.03
C LYS A 27 2.68 22.74 -6.02
N ALA A 28 3.78 22.54 -6.75
CA ALA A 28 4.21 23.46 -7.80
C ALA A 28 3.23 23.49 -9.00
N ARG A 29 2.66 22.32 -9.37
CA ARG A 29 1.66 22.22 -10.45
C ARG A 29 0.26 22.67 -10.02
N LEU A 30 -0.05 22.62 -8.73
CA LEU A 30 -1.30 23.12 -8.15
C LEU A 30 -1.03 24.05 -6.96
N PRO A 31 -0.58 25.29 -7.19
CA PRO A 31 -0.29 26.25 -6.12
C PRO A 31 -1.52 26.49 -5.22
N GLY A 32 -1.31 26.47 -3.89
CA GLY A 32 -2.37 26.68 -2.92
C GLY A 32 -3.30 25.47 -2.69
N ALA A 33 -3.07 24.35 -3.37
CA ALA A 33 -3.81 23.12 -3.12
C ALA A 33 -3.47 22.51 -1.75
N ALA A 34 -4.49 22.07 -1.04
CA ALA A 34 -4.31 21.31 0.19
C ALA A 34 -4.09 19.82 -0.15
N VAL A 35 -3.26 19.14 0.64
CA VAL A 35 -2.83 17.75 0.38
C VAL A 35 -3.44 16.80 1.39
N VAL A 36 -4.17 15.80 0.89
CA VAL A 36 -4.70 14.69 1.68
C VAL A 36 -3.96 13.42 1.29
N ALA A 37 -3.30 12.75 2.24
CA ALA A 37 -2.69 11.45 2.01
C ALA A 37 -3.55 10.32 2.58
N VAL A 38 -3.75 9.24 1.83
CA VAL A 38 -4.23 7.96 2.34
C VAL A 38 -3.03 7.03 2.50
N LEU A 39 -2.75 6.66 3.74
CA LEU A 39 -1.53 5.98 4.16
C LEU A 39 -1.81 4.51 4.49
N SER A 40 -1.01 3.59 3.96
CA SER A 40 -1.06 2.17 4.33
C SER A 40 -0.98 1.96 5.84
N SER A 41 -1.69 0.95 6.35
CA SER A 41 -1.62 0.51 7.74
C SER A 41 -0.25 -0.14 8.06
N HIS A 42 -0.17 -0.96 9.11
CA HIS A 42 1.04 -1.63 9.61
C HIS A 42 1.65 -2.62 8.61
N PHE A 43 0.91 -3.04 7.59
CA PHE A 43 1.40 -3.86 6.49
C PHE A 43 1.20 -3.15 5.16
N VAL A 44 2.24 -3.17 4.33
CA VAL A 44 2.28 -2.47 3.03
C VAL A 44 1.85 -3.38 1.88
N GLN A 45 1.62 -2.81 0.69
CA GLN A 45 1.08 -3.49 -0.49
C GLN A 45 1.90 -4.72 -0.92
N ARG A 46 3.20 -4.72 -0.61
CA ARG A 46 4.12 -5.79 -0.95
C ARG A 46 4.03 -7.00 -0.03
N GLY A 47 3.22 -6.95 1.02
CA GLY A 47 3.09 -8.04 1.99
C GLY A 47 4.22 -8.04 3.03
N GLU A 48 4.69 -6.85 3.40
CA GLU A 48 5.77 -6.65 4.36
C GLU A 48 5.24 -5.81 5.54
N PRO A 49 5.75 -6.01 6.77
CA PRO A 49 5.51 -5.06 7.83
C PRO A 49 6.10 -3.70 7.45
N ALA A 50 5.40 -2.63 7.80
CA ALA A 50 5.94 -1.29 7.67
C ALA A 50 7.17 -1.14 8.57
N PHE A 51 8.16 -0.39 8.11
CA PHE A 51 9.40 -0.11 8.82
C PHE A 51 9.17 0.66 10.12
N LEU A 52 8.13 1.48 10.12
CA LEU A 52 7.64 2.28 11.25
C LEU A 52 6.11 2.15 11.31
N ASP A 53 5.55 2.28 12.51
CA ASP A 53 4.09 2.27 12.66
C ASP A 53 3.42 3.42 11.88
N LYS A 54 2.13 3.24 11.60
CA LYS A 54 1.35 4.19 10.79
C LYS A 54 1.27 5.58 11.41
N TRP A 55 1.34 5.69 12.74
CA TRP A 55 1.29 6.96 13.46
C TRP A 55 2.56 7.77 13.25
N THR A 56 3.72 7.13 13.36
CA THR A 56 5.02 7.75 13.09
C THR A 56 5.13 8.14 11.62
N ARG A 57 4.69 7.29 10.69
CA ARG A 57 4.67 7.64 9.25
C ARG A 57 3.70 8.78 8.93
N ALA A 58 2.59 8.89 9.65
CA ALA A 58 1.70 10.04 9.55
C ALA A 58 2.36 11.32 10.08
N GLU A 59 3.11 11.24 11.19
CA GLU A 59 3.91 12.35 11.72
C GLU A 59 4.95 12.83 10.70
N MET A 60 5.67 11.92 10.06
CA MET A 60 6.59 12.23 8.97
C MET A 60 5.89 12.94 7.82
N ALA A 61 4.74 12.44 7.38
CA ALA A 61 3.99 13.07 6.30
C ALA A 61 3.56 14.51 6.64
N LEU A 62 3.04 14.72 7.85
CA LEU A 62 2.64 16.05 8.33
C LEU A 62 3.83 17.01 8.43
N SER A 63 4.98 16.52 8.90
CA SER A 63 6.19 17.35 9.07
C SER A 63 6.77 17.84 7.75
N GLU A 64 6.47 17.16 6.65
CA GLU A 64 6.90 17.45 5.28
C GLU A 64 5.84 18.22 4.46
N GLY A 65 4.69 18.54 5.07
CA GLY A 65 3.67 19.41 4.48
C GLY A 65 2.50 18.69 3.82
N VAL A 66 2.24 17.42 4.15
CA VAL A 66 0.89 16.86 3.96
C VAL A 66 -0.06 17.52 4.97
N ASP A 67 -1.27 17.88 4.55
CA ASP A 67 -2.18 18.64 5.41
C ASP A 67 -3.07 17.72 6.25
N LEU A 68 -3.56 16.63 5.65
CA LEU A 68 -4.41 15.64 6.32
C LEU A 68 -3.93 14.23 5.95
N VAL A 69 -3.70 13.39 6.95
CA VAL A 69 -3.33 11.98 6.77
C VAL A 69 -4.47 11.08 7.24
N LEU A 70 -4.92 10.22 6.34
CA LEU A 70 -5.97 9.24 6.55
C LEU A 70 -5.37 7.82 6.50
N GLY A 71 -5.96 6.87 7.22
CA GLY A 71 -5.52 5.48 7.23
C GLY A 71 -6.24 4.64 6.17
N LEU A 72 -5.49 3.78 5.48
CA LEU A 72 -6.01 2.70 4.64
C LEU A 72 -6.00 1.40 5.45
N PRO A 73 -7.16 0.80 5.77
CA PRO A 73 -7.21 -0.43 6.57
C PRO A 73 -6.37 -1.56 5.98
N THR A 74 -5.88 -2.47 6.83
CA THR A 74 -5.02 -3.60 6.40
C THR A 74 -5.69 -4.51 5.36
N ALA A 75 -7.02 -4.63 5.40
CA ALA A 75 -7.83 -5.33 4.39
C ALA A 75 -7.57 -4.85 2.95
N PHE A 76 -7.14 -3.59 2.78
CA PHE A 76 -6.87 -2.97 1.48
C PHE A 76 -5.39 -2.64 1.28
N SER A 77 -4.71 -2.19 2.34
CA SER A 77 -3.30 -1.76 2.24
C SER A 77 -2.33 -2.91 1.97
N CYS A 78 -2.61 -4.12 2.46
CA CYS A 78 -1.80 -5.31 2.20
C CYS A 78 -2.42 -6.18 1.08
N HIS A 79 -2.73 -5.57 -0.08
CA HIS A 79 -3.38 -6.27 -1.19
C HIS A 79 -2.72 -5.92 -2.54
N GLN A 80 -2.98 -6.70 -3.59
CA GLN A 80 -2.54 -6.36 -4.95
C GLN A 80 -3.02 -4.96 -5.41
N ALA A 81 -2.32 -4.37 -6.38
CA ALA A 81 -2.51 -3.00 -6.86
C ALA A 81 -3.96 -2.58 -7.10
N GLY A 82 -4.79 -3.44 -7.71
CA GLY A 82 -6.19 -3.13 -7.95
C GLY A 82 -7.01 -2.87 -6.68
N ILE A 83 -6.83 -3.69 -5.65
CA ILE A 83 -7.59 -3.60 -4.39
C ILE A 83 -7.02 -2.53 -3.47
N PHE A 84 -5.69 -2.40 -3.48
CA PHE A 84 -5.00 -1.28 -2.85
C PHE A 84 -5.50 0.08 -3.38
N ALA A 85 -5.50 0.24 -4.71
CA ALA A 85 -6.01 1.43 -5.38
C ALA A 85 -7.49 1.65 -5.11
N ALA A 86 -8.31 0.61 -5.20
CA ALA A 86 -9.75 0.69 -4.95
C ALA A 86 -10.06 1.23 -3.55
N GLY A 87 -9.48 0.61 -2.51
CA GLY A 87 -9.69 1.04 -1.14
C GLY A 87 -9.18 2.47 -0.91
N ALA A 88 -8.01 2.83 -1.44
CA ALA A 88 -7.47 4.18 -1.25
C ALA A 88 -8.31 5.26 -1.93
N LEU A 89 -8.77 5.02 -3.16
CA LEU A 89 -9.63 5.96 -3.89
C LEU A 89 -11.02 6.05 -3.28
N ASP A 90 -11.58 4.94 -2.80
CA ASP A 90 -12.87 4.95 -2.09
C ASP A 90 -12.78 5.77 -0.79
N VAL A 91 -11.67 5.70 -0.05
CA VAL A 91 -11.43 6.60 1.10
C VAL A 91 -11.34 8.05 0.65
N LEU A 92 -10.52 8.37 -0.37
CA LEU A 92 -10.32 9.74 -0.86
C LEU A 92 -11.63 10.34 -1.38
N TRP A 93 -12.39 9.58 -2.16
CA TRP A 93 -13.70 9.97 -2.66
C TRP A 93 -14.70 10.15 -1.51
N GLY A 94 -14.70 9.21 -0.56
CA GLY A 94 -15.57 9.23 0.61
C GLY A 94 -15.41 10.47 1.49
N THR A 95 -14.31 11.22 1.38
CA THR A 95 -14.13 12.51 2.07
C THR A 95 -15.05 13.61 1.53
N GLY A 96 -15.46 13.53 0.26
CA GLY A 96 -16.12 14.63 -0.46
C GLY A 96 -15.26 15.87 -0.66
N LEU A 97 -13.95 15.79 -0.40
CA LEU A 97 -13.02 16.93 -0.48
C LEU A 97 -12.16 16.91 -1.75
N VAL A 98 -11.73 15.72 -2.16
CA VAL A 98 -10.62 15.51 -3.10
C VAL A 98 -11.07 15.77 -4.53
N THR A 99 -10.34 16.63 -5.24
CA THR A 99 -10.63 16.98 -6.64
C THR A 99 -9.58 16.45 -7.60
N HIS A 100 -8.33 16.32 -7.15
CA HIS A 100 -7.21 15.84 -7.95
C HIS A 100 -6.55 14.63 -7.30
N LEU A 101 -5.95 13.74 -8.09
CA LEU A 101 -5.12 12.63 -7.60
C LEU A 101 -3.71 12.79 -8.16
N SER A 102 -2.73 12.90 -7.28
CA SER A 102 -1.31 12.99 -7.67
C SER A 102 -0.55 11.72 -7.32
N PHE A 103 0.20 11.21 -8.29
CA PHE A 103 0.98 9.99 -8.18
C PHE A 103 2.24 10.08 -9.04
N GLY A 104 3.28 9.36 -8.61
CA GLY A 104 4.50 9.23 -9.40
C GLY A 104 4.28 8.32 -10.63
N VAL A 105 4.99 8.60 -11.72
CA VAL A 105 5.10 7.73 -12.89
C VAL A 105 6.57 7.62 -13.31
N GLU A 106 6.95 6.49 -13.89
CA GLU A 106 8.32 6.30 -14.38
C GLU A 106 8.54 6.84 -15.81
N ASP A 107 7.47 7.13 -16.54
CA ASP A 107 7.52 7.57 -17.94
C ASP A 107 6.71 8.86 -18.11
N ASP A 108 7.12 9.72 -19.03
CA ASP A 108 6.45 11.02 -19.29
C ASP A 108 5.21 10.91 -20.20
N GLY A 109 4.91 9.72 -20.75
CA GLY A 109 3.88 9.53 -21.77
C GLY A 109 2.50 9.15 -21.19
N GLU A 110 1.63 10.14 -20.99
CA GLU A 110 0.23 9.92 -20.58
C GLU A 110 -0.66 9.40 -21.73
N ASP A 111 -0.30 9.65 -22.99
CA ASP A 111 -1.19 9.46 -24.16
C ASP A 111 -1.69 8.03 -24.35
N SER A 112 -0.88 7.01 -24.02
CA SER A 112 -1.30 5.61 -24.18
C SER A 112 -2.14 5.09 -23.01
N MET A 113 -2.11 5.76 -21.85
CA MET A 113 -2.73 5.24 -20.63
C MET A 113 -4.26 5.27 -20.70
N ASP A 114 -4.83 6.31 -21.31
CA ASP A 114 -6.29 6.40 -21.45
C ASP A 114 -6.83 5.38 -22.46
N THR A 115 -6.06 5.09 -23.51
CA THR A 115 -6.34 3.99 -24.45
C THR A 115 -6.27 2.63 -23.75
N ILE A 116 -5.23 2.37 -22.96
CA ILE A 116 -5.11 1.13 -22.16
C ILE A 116 -6.31 1.00 -21.22
N VAL A 117 -6.68 2.07 -20.52
CA VAL A 117 -7.85 2.09 -19.63
C VAL A 117 -9.12 1.78 -20.43
N GLY A 118 -9.30 2.36 -21.62
CA GLY A 118 -10.43 2.07 -22.50
C GLY A 118 -10.51 0.58 -22.89
N ILE A 119 -9.41 -0.01 -23.34
CA ILE A 119 -9.32 -1.44 -23.70
C ILE A 119 -9.69 -2.31 -22.50
N LEU A 120 -9.15 -2.03 -21.32
CA LEU A 120 -9.40 -2.81 -20.10
C LEU A 120 -10.79 -2.58 -19.47
N MET A 121 -11.48 -1.51 -19.84
CA MET A 121 -12.85 -1.24 -19.40
C MET A 121 -13.89 -1.95 -20.29
N HIS A 122 -13.64 -2.00 -21.60
CA HIS A 122 -14.57 -2.59 -22.56
C HIS A 122 -14.24 -4.04 -22.91
N GLU A 123 -12.98 -4.46 -22.74
CA GLU A 123 -12.44 -5.77 -23.06
C GLU A 123 -12.93 -6.28 -24.43
N PRO A 124 -12.49 -5.65 -25.54
CA PRO A 124 -12.97 -6.01 -26.88
C PRO A 124 -12.65 -7.48 -27.21
N PRO A 125 -13.43 -8.14 -28.09
CA PRO A 125 -13.31 -9.57 -28.33
C PRO A 125 -11.89 -10.05 -28.67
N GLY A 126 -11.15 -9.32 -29.52
CA GLY A 126 -9.77 -9.68 -29.86
C GLY A 126 -8.80 -9.58 -28.69
N PHE A 127 -9.00 -8.62 -27.77
CA PHE A 127 -8.23 -8.53 -26.53
C PHE A 127 -8.53 -9.69 -25.59
N LYS A 128 -9.82 -10.06 -25.43
CA LYS A 128 -10.21 -11.22 -24.59
C LYS A 128 -9.60 -12.53 -25.11
N GLN A 129 -9.58 -12.71 -26.43
CA GLN A 129 -8.99 -13.89 -27.05
C GLN A 129 -7.48 -13.95 -26.77
N SER A 130 -6.76 -12.85 -26.95
CA SER A 130 -5.33 -12.75 -26.64
C SER A 130 -5.03 -13.00 -25.15
N LEU A 131 -5.80 -12.38 -24.25
CA LEU A 131 -5.69 -12.60 -22.80
C LEU A 131 -5.87 -14.08 -22.43
N ARG A 132 -6.89 -14.74 -23.01
CA ARG A 132 -7.15 -16.16 -22.75
C ARG A 132 -6.01 -17.05 -23.20
N ARG A 133 -5.45 -16.80 -24.39
CA ARG A 133 -4.30 -17.55 -24.91
C ARG A 133 -3.11 -17.48 -23.95
N HIS A 134 -2.75 -16.29 -23.47
CA HIS A 134 -1.64 -16.16 -22.52
C HIS A 134 -1.91 -16.78 -21.14
N LEU A 135 -3.16 -16.82 -20.69
CA LEU A 135 -3.53 -17.55 -19.47
C LEU A 135 -3.35 -19.06 -19.64
N GLU A 136 -3.72 -19.60 -20.80
CA GLU A 136 -3.55 -21.01 -21.16
C GLU A 136 -2.06 -21.39 -21.29
N GLU A 137 -1.18 -20.45 -21.65
CA GLU A 137 0.29 -20.58 -21.62
C GLU A 137 0.89 -20.60 -20.19
N GLY A 138 0.06 -20.45 -19.15
CA GLY A 138 0.48 -20.54 -17.74
C GLY A 138 1.00 -19.22 -17.14
N HIS A 139 0.85 -18.10 -17.84
CA HIS A 139 1.18 -16.79 -17.29
C HIS A 139 0.24 -16.39 -16.15
N SER A 140 0.76 -15.60 -15.19
CA SER A 140 -0.11 -14.98 -14.20
C SER A 140 -1.09 -14.01 -14.87
N PHE A 141 -2.25 -13.74 -14.26
CA PHE A 141 -3.24 -12.81 -14.83
C PHE A 141 -2.64 -11.43 -15.17
N VAL A 142 -1.73 -10.91 -14.33
CA VAL A 142 -1.07 -9.63 -14.56
C VAL A 142 -0.14 -9.69 -15.78
N GLU A 143 0.61 -10.79 -15.93
CA GLU A 143 1.49 -11.00 -17.07
C GLU A 143 0.69 -11.23 -18.36
N ALA A 144 -0.30 -12.12 -18.34
CA ALA A 144 -1.16 -12.41 -19.49
C ALA A 144 -1.86 -11.15 -20.01
N ARG A 145 -2.36 -10.30 -19.09
CA ARG A 145 -2.93 -9.00 -19.43
C ARG A 145 -1.92 -8.04 -20.04
N SER A 146 -0.69 -8.03 -19.52
CA SER A 146 0.37 -7.17 -20.05
C SER A 146 0.78 -7.60 -21.46
N LEU A 147 0.92 -8.91 -21.71
CA LEU A 147 1.23 -9.46 -23.03
C LEU A 147 0.11 -9.20 -24.05
N ALA A 148 -1.15 -9.40 -23.65
CA ALA A 148 -2.28 -9.10 -24.51
C ALA A 148 -2.37 -7.60 -24.89
N LEU A 149 -1.95 -6.71 -23.99
CA LEU A 149 -1.87 -5.27 -24.27
C LEU A 149 -0.70 -4.93 -25.21
N GLU A 150 0.43 -5.64 -25.11
CA GLU A 150 1.60 -5.44 -25.98
C GLU A 150 1.25 -5.66 -27.46
N GLU A 151 0.39 -6.62 -27.75
CA GLU A 151 -0.07 -6.93 -29.12
C GLU A 151 -0.89 -5.80 -29.75
N TRP A 152 -1.54 -4.98 -28.92
CA TRP A 152 -2.39 -3.88 -29.36
C TRP A 152 -1.68 -2.53 -29.28
N ILE A 153 -0.79 -2.38 -28.30
CA ILE A 153 -0.05 -1.15 -27.99
C ILE A 153 1.40 -1.56 -27.73
N PRO A 154 2.28 -1.49 -28.74
CA PRO A 154 3.69 -1.79 -28.58
C PRO A 154 4.31 -0.98 -27.42
N GLY A 155 5.05 -1.66 -26.54
CA GLY A 155 5.66 -1.10 -25.34
C GLY A 155 4.75 -1.06 -24.09
N ALA A 156 3.47 -1.43 -24.20
CA ALA A 156 2.54 -1.42 -23.06
C ALA A 156 2.96 -2.40 -21.95
N ALA A 157 3.49 -3.58 -22.28
CA ALA A 157 3.95 -4.54 -21.28
C ALA A 157 5.16 -3.99 -20.51
N ALA A 158 6.14 -3.40 -21.21
CA ALA A 158 7.31 -2.80 -20.57
C ALA A 158 6.92 -1.65 -19.65
N ARG A 159 5.99 -0.79 -20.09
CA ARG A 159 5.43 0.31 -19.29
C ARG A 159 4.68 -0.18 -18.05
N LEU A 160 3.80 -1.18 -18.18
CA LEU A 160 2.98 -1.70 -17.08
C LEU A 160 3.74 -2.65 -16.13
N ARG A 161 4.91 -3.16 -16.52
CA ARG A 161 5.83 -3.85 -15.60
C ARG A 161 6.40 -2.90 -14.54
N ARG A 162 6.44 -1.59 -14.83
CA ARG A 162 6.93 -0.60 -13.87
C ARG A 162 5.89 -0.40 -12.75
N PRO A 163 6.29 -0.47 -11.46
CA PRO A 163 5.33 -0.49 -10.36
C PRO A 163 4.45 0.76 -10.23
N ASN A 164 5.00 1.97 -10.45
CA ASN A 164 4.21 3.18 -10.30
C ASN A 164 3.24 3.36 -11.48
N ASN A 165 3.63 3.01 -12.71
CA ASN A 165 2.74 2.94 -13.86
C ASN A 165 1.60 1.92 -13.67
N ASN A 166 1.88 0.74 -13.09
CA ASN A 166 0.82 -0.23 -12.77
C ASN A 166 -0.16 0.29 -11.70
N LEU A 167 0.33 1.04 -10.70
CA LEU A 167 -0.52 1.73 -9.73
C LEU A 167 -1.35 2.84 -10.37
N ALA A 168 -0.74 3.65 -11.24
CA ALA A 168 -1.44 4.68 -12.01
C ALA A 168 -2.59 4.10 -12.84
N LEU A 169 -2.35 2.96 -13.51
CA LEU A 169 -3.39 2.22 -14.23
C LEU A 169 -4.52 1.79 -13.28
N ALA A 170 -4.18 1.24 -12.10
CA ALA A 170 -5.16 0.80 -11.13
C ALA A 170 -6.02 1.96 -10.60
N TYR A 171 -5.43 3.14 -10.36
CA TYR A 171 -6.16 4.35 -9.96
C TYR A 171 -7.14 4.79 -11.06
N ARG A 172 -6.67 4.90 -12.31
CA ARG A 172 -7.50 5.32 -13.44
C ARG A 172 -8.65 4.35 -13.71
N LEU A 173 -8.38 3.04 -13.69
CA LEU A 173 -9.40 2.01 -13.86
C LEU A 173 -10.47 2.08 -12.78
N HIS A 174 -10.07 2.19 -11.51
CA HIS A 174 -11.04 2.23 -10.41
C HIS A 174 -11.90 3.50 -10.44
N ALA A 175 -11.27 4.66 -10.63
CA ALA A 175 -11.98 5.93 -10.77
C ALA A 175 -13.00 5.87 -11.92
N ARG A 176 -12.61 5.33 -13.09
CA ARG A 176 -13.50 5.19 -14.25
C ARG A 176 -14.65 4.21 -14.00
N ARG A 177 -14.40 3.08 -13.31
CA ARG A 177 -15.46 2.12 -12.93
C ARG A 177 -16.49 2.72 -11.98
N LYS A 178 -16.03 3.55 -11.04
CA LYS A 178 -16.89 4.19 -10.04
C LYS A 178 -17.50 5.51 -10.51
N GLY A 179 -17.07 6.04 -11.65
CA GLY A 179 -17.47 7.37 -12.12
C GLY A 179 -16.92 8.52 -11.27
N TYR A 180 -15.77 8.32 -10.60
CA TYR A 180 -15.14 9.38 -9.81
C TYR A 180 -14.49 10.43 -10.73
N PRO A 181 -14.92 11.71 -10.67
CA PRO A 181 -14.45 12.78 -11.55
C PRO A 181 -13.08 13.34 -11.13
N PHE A 182 -12.18 12.48 -10.65
CA PHE A 182 -10.83 12.89 -10.26
C PHE A 182 -10.03 13.38 -11.47
N ARG A 183 -9.37 14.52 -11.31
CA ARG A 183 -8.34 14.98 -12.25
C ARG A 183 -7.00 14.36 -11.87
N PHE A 184 -6.39 13.63 -12.79
CA PHE A 184 -5.11 12.97 -12.53
C PHE A 184 -3.94 13.93 -12.76
N LEU A 185 -2.95 13.87 -11.88
CA LEU A 185 -1.73 14.65 -11.92
C LEU A 185 -0.52 13.71 -11.79
N ALA A 186 -0.09 13.15 -12.92
CA ALA A 186 1.08 12.28 -12.97
C ALA A 186 2.37 13.10 -12.84
N VAL A 187 3.23 12.75 -11.89
CA VAL A 187 4.51 13.43 -11.67
C VAL A 187 5.65 12.48 -12.05
N PRO A 188 6.51 12.83 -13.02
CA PRO A 188 7.68 12.04 -13.35
C PRO A 188 8.61 11.88 -12.15
N ARG A 189 9.07 10.65 -11.91
CA ARG A 189 10.06 10.39 -10.87
C ARG A 189 11.43 10.90 -11.33
N LYS A 190 12.09 11.67 -10.48
CA LYS A 190 13.55 11.92 -10.56
C LYS A 190 14.25 10.93 -9.63
N GLY A 191 15.30 10.26 -10.09
CA GLY A 191 16.05 9.27 -9.33
C GLY A 191 15.69 7.80 -9.59
N ALA A 192 16.55 6.91 -9.07
CA ALA A 192 16.74 5.51 -9.41
C ALA A 192 15.48 4.70 -9.75
N ALA A 193 15.59 3.90 -10.82
CA ALA A 193 14.60 2.87 -11.16
C ALA A 193 14.28 1.99 -9.94
N TYR A 194 13.02 1.58 -9.82
CA TYR A 194 12.58 0.68 -8.77
C TYR A 194 13.47 -0.58 -8.75
N HIS A 195 14.23 -0.80 -7.66
CA HIS A 195 15.24 -1.85 -7.41
C HIS A 195 16.73 -1.47 -7.47
N ASP A 196 17.08 -0.20 -7.73
CA ASP A 196 18.49 0.19 -7.64
C ASP A 196 18.94 0.33 -6.16
N PRO A 197 19.97 -0.41 -5.72
CA PRO A 197 20.59 -0.23 -4.41
C PRO A 197 21.52 0.99 -4.35
N SER A 198 21.79 1.67 -5.47
CA SER A 198 22.69 2.82 -5.53
C SER A 198 21.97 4.15 -5.29
N PHE A 199 22.71 5.10 -4.71
CA PHE A 199 22.31 6.51 -4.56
C PHE A 199 22.47 7.24 -5.89
N THR A 200 21.70 6.87 -6.91
CA THR A 200 21.68 7.65 -8.16
C THR A 200 20.98 8.99 -7.90
N GLU A 201 21.72 10.08 -8.16
CA GLU A 201 21.27 11.48 -8.05
C GLU A 201 20.82 11.96 -6.65
N GLY A 202 21.22 11.28 -5.57
CA GLY A 202 20.86 11.68 -4.20
C GLY A 202 19.40 11.44 -3.80
N LEU A 203 18.66 10.63 -4.57
CA LEU A 203 17.27 10.24 -4.29
C LEU A 203 17.11 8.71 -4.18
N PRO A 204 17.60 8.07 -3.09
CA PRO A 204 17.52 6.62 -2.95
C PRO A 204 16.08 6.11 -2.82
N SER A 205 15.87 4.85 -3.23
CA SER A 205 14.58 4.18 -3.04
C SER A 205 14.32 3.88 -1.55
N ALA A 206 13.05 3.79 -1.16
CA ALA A 206 12.66 3.38 0.19
C ALA A 206 13.32 2.05 0.60
N THR A 207 13.44 1.10 -0.33
CA THR A 207 14.08 -0.20 -0.09
C THR A 207 15.58 -0.07 0.17
N ALA A 208 16.27 0.79 -0.57
CA ALA A 208 17.70 1.05 -0.34
C ALA A 208 17.92 1.67 1.05
N ILE A 209 17.12 2.67 1.43
CA ILE A 209 17.20 3.31 2.77
C ILE A 209 17.03 2.27 3.88
N ARG A 210 16.00 1.40 3.78
CA ARG A 210 15.81 0.31 4.75
C ARG A 210 17.00 -0.63 4.77
N ALA A 211 17.55 -1.00 3.61
CA ALA A 211 18.71 -1.89 3.54
C ALA A 211 19.97 -1.31 4.19
N HIS A 212 20.29 -0.04 3.95
CA HIS A 212 21.41 0.64 4.61
C HIS A 212 21.20 0.71 6.12
N TRP A 213 20.01 1.10 6.56
CA TRP A 213 19.68 1.16 7.98
C TRP A 213 19.89 -0.19 8.68
N LEU A 214 19.40 -1.28 8.08
CA LEU A 214 19.48 -2.62 8.65
C LEU A 214 20.88 -3.22 8.64
N ARG A 215 21.76 -2.78 7.72
CA ARG A 215 23.18 -3.15 7.70
C ARG A 215 24.02 -2.37 8.72
N GLY A 216 23.42 -1.42 9.45
CA GLY A 216 24.12 -0.57 10.42
C GLY A 216 24.69 0.72 9.81
N ASP A 217 24.53 0.93 8.50
CA ASP A 217 24.97 2.13 7.79
C ASP A 217 23.95 3.26 7.93
N ARG A 218 23.82 3.78 9.17
CA ARG A 218 22.82 4.79 9.53
C ARG A 218 23.04 6.12 8.82
N ALA A 219 24.30 6.52 8.63
CA ALA A 219 24.63 7.80 7.97
C ALA A 219 24.07 7.82 6.54
N GLN A 220 24.36 6.78 5.76
CA GLN A 220 23.87 6.66 4.39
C GLN A 220 22.34 6.59 4.35
N ALA A 221 21.71 5.85 5.26
CA ALA A 221 20.26 5.78 5.32
C ALA A 221 19.61 7.16 5.59
N LEU A 222 20.22 7.97 6.46
CA LEU A 222 19.73 9.30 6.82
C LEU A 222 19.90 10.33 5.68
N GLU A 223 20.93 10.19 4.83
CA GLU A 223 21.10 11.05 3.64
C GLU A 223 19.90 10.96 2.68
N GLY A 224 19.23 9.81 2.63
CA GLY A 224 18.03 9.60 1.81
C GLY A 224 16.75 10.22 2.36
N LEU A 225 16.79 10.82 3.55
CA LEU A 225 15.61 11.30 4.28
C LEU A 225 15.63 12.81 4.46
N PRO A 226 14.47 13.48 4.39
CA PRO A 226 14.35 14.83 4.90
C PRO A 226 14.78 14.90 6.38
N PRO A 227 15.37 16.00 6.86
CA PRO A 227 15.89 16.09 8.23
C PRO A 227 14.87 15.73 9.32
N ARG A 228 13.61 16.15 9.17
CA ARG A 228 12.54 15.85 10.16
C ARG A 228 12.17 14.37 10.13
N SER A 229 12.05 13.78 8.94
CA SER A 229 11.85 12.34 8.78
C SER A 229 13.03 11.53 9.35
N GLY A 230 14.27 11.98 9.14
CA GLY A 230 15.47 11.36 9.72
C GLY A 230 15.46 11.38 11.25
N ALA A 231 15.13 12.53 11.86
CA ALA A 231 15.03 12.67 13.31
C ALA A 231 13.95 11.74 13.91
N LEU A 232 12.80 11.60 13.25
CA LEU A 232 11.73 10.69 13.67
C LEU A 232 12.16 9.21 13.57
N LEU A 233 12.92 8.85 12.52
CA LEU A 233 13.46 7.49 12.40
C LEU A 233 14.45 7.18 13.53
N VAL A 234 15.37 8.11 13.84
CA VAL A 234 16.30 7.94 14.97
C VAL A 234 15.53 7.82 16.29
N ARG A 235 14.54 8.68 16.53
CA ARG A 235 13.69 8.63 17.73
C ARG A 235 13.03 7.28 17.92
N GLU A 236 12.42 6.72 16.88
CA GLU A 236 11.78 5.40 17.01
C GLU A 236 12.82 4.27 17.09
N ALA A 237 14.00 4.42 16.50
CA ALA A 237 15.07 3.45 16.66
C ALA A 237 15.59 3.37 18.09
N ASP A 238 15.78 4.51 18.76
CA ASP A 238 16.20 4.58 20.16
C ASP A 238 15.15 3.98 21.10
N ARG A 239 13.88 4.00 20.69
CA ARG A 239 12.76 3.33 21.37
C ARG A 239 12.65 1.83 21.04
N GLY A 240 13.49 1.31 20.15
CA GLY A 240 13.41 -0.08 19.69
C GLY A 240 12.19 -0.37 18.80
N ARG A 241 11.68 0.63 18.08
CA ARG A 241 10.43 0.59 17.31
C ARG A 241 10.62 0.68 15.79
N VAL A 242 11.79 0.28 15.31
CA VAL A 242 12.06 0.11 13.89
C VAL A 242 11.92 -1.37 13.55
N CYS A 243 11.03 -1.69 12.62
CA CYS A 243 10.84 -3.07 12.18
C CYS A 243 11.97 -3.48 11.24
N GLY A 244 12.79 -4.42 11.71
CA GLY A 244 14.04 -4.84 11.09
C GLY A 244 13.96 -5.63 9.77
N GLY A 245 12.77 -5.75 9.17
CA GLY A 245 12.47 -6.88 8.28
C GLY A 245 12.34 -8.19 9.08
N PRO A 246 11.85 -9.28 8.48
CA PRO A 246 11.38 -10.47 9.19
C PRO A 246 12.56 -11.29 9.75
N LEU A 247 13.11 -10.82 10.86
CA LEU A 247 14.06 -11.53 11.70
C LEU A 247 13.30 -12.69 12.40
N PRO A 248 13.98 -13.76 12.83
CA PRO A 248 13.47 -15.12 13.05
C PRO A 248 12.06 -15.35 13.63
N LEU A 249 11.54 -14.44 14.46
CA LEU A 249 10.19 -14.50 15.01
C LEU A 249 9.09 -14.55 13.93
N TRP A 250 9.19 -13.74 12.88
CA TRP A 250 8.20 -13.75 11.79
C TRP A 250 8.08 -15.14 11.16
N TRP A 251 9.23 -15.76 10.89
CA TRP A 251 9.29 -17.10 10.35
C TRP A 251 8.74 -18.13 11.33
N ALA A 252 9.13 -18.05 12.61
CA ALA A 252 8.65 -18.97 13.64
C ALA A 252 7.12 -18.94 13.78
N LEU A 253 6.50 -17.75 13.76
CA LEU A 253 5.04 -17.59 13.81
C LEU A 253 4.37 -18.19 12.58
N LEU A 254 4.86 -17.87 11.38
CA LEU A 254 4.29 -18.39 10.14
C LEU A 254 4.43 -19.91 10.04
N ARG A 255 5.62 -20.43 10.35
CA ARG A 255 5.91 -21.86 10.35
C ARG A 255 5.03 -22.59 11.36
N HIS A 256 4.83 -22.04 12.55
CA HIS A 256 3.91 -22.63 13.53
C HIS A 256 2.48 -22.75 12.99
N ILE A 257 1.99 -21.73 12.28
CA ILE A 257 0.66 -21.78 11.63
C ILE A 257 0.65 -22.86 10.54
N LEU A 258 1.67 -22.92 9.69
CA LEU A 258 1.73 -23.92 8.62
C LEU A 258 1.83 -25.35 9.15
N ASP A 259 2.67 -25.60 10.17
CA ASP A 259 2.89 -26.93 10.74
C ASP A 259 1.63 -27.51 11.43
N ARG A 260 0.76 -26.64 11.94
CA ARG A 260 -0.48 -27.07 12.61
C ARG A 260 -1.71 -27.10 11.71
N SER A 261 -1.63 -26.49 10.52
CA SER A 261 -2.79 -26.32 9.66
C SER A 261 -2.98 -27.46 8.67
N THR A 262 -4.23 -27.76 8.38
CA THR A 262 -4.59 -28.69 7.29
C THR A 262 -4.68 -27.95 5.95
N PRO A 263 -4.57 -28.64 4.80
CA PRO A 263 -4.84 -28.04 3.49
C PRO A 263 -6.22 -27.39 3.43
N GLU A 264 -7.22 -27.97 4.08
CA GLU A 264 -8.60 -27.48 4.13
C GLU A 264 -8.69 -26.14 4.87
N GLU A 265 -8.05 -26.01 6.03
CA GLU A 265 -7.98 -24.75 6.77
C GLU A 265 -7.24 -23.66 5.98
N LEU A 266 -6.15 -24.03 5.31
CA LEU A 266 -5.37 -23.09 4.51
C LEU A 266 -6.15 -22.55 3.31
N ARG A 267 -7.04 -23.34 2.70
CA ARG A 267 -7.93 -22.91 1.61
C ARG A 267 -8.88 -21.79 2.02
N GLU A 268 -9.22 -21.68 3.30
CA GLU A 268 -10.09 -20.62 3.81
C GLU A 268 -9.37 -19.27 3.92
N SER A 269 -8.05 -19.21 3.75
CA SER A 269 -7.30 -17.96 3.76
C SER A 269 -7.58 -17.11 2.51
N ALA A 270 -7.61 -15.80 2.70
CA ALA A 270 -7.61 -14.84 1.61
C ALA A 270 -6.43 -15.05 0.66
N GLU A 271 -6.69 -14.92 -0.64
CA GLU A 271 -5.71 -15.07 -1.73
C GLU A 271 -5.10 -16.48 -1.89
N MET A 272 -5.59 -17.48 -1.13
CA MET A 272 -5.22 -18.87 -1.36
C MET A 272 -5.77 -19.34 -2.72
N ALA A 273 -4.89 -19.90 -3.54
CA ALA A 273 -5.25 -20.48 -4.83
C ALA A 273 -5.14 -22.00 -4.75
N GLU A 274 -5.98 -22.70 -5.50
CA GLU A 274 -5.98 -24.17 -5.55
C GLU A 274 -4.57 -24.73 -5.79
N GLY A 275 -4.18 -25.66 -4.91
CA GLY A 275 -2.89 -26.35 -4.94
C GLY A 275 -1.75 -25.58 -4.25
N LEU A 276 -1.91 -24.27 -3.98
CA LEU A 276 -0.87 -23.49 -3.30
C LEU A 276 -0.74 -23.91 -1.83
N GLU A 277 -1.83 -24.31 -1.19
CA GLU A 277 -1.85 -24.83 0.18
C GLU A 277 -0.87 -25.99 0.37
N HIS A 278 -0.85 -26.95 -0.56
CA HIS A 278 0.06 -28.09 -0.52
C HIS A 278 1.51 -27.67 -0.71
N LYS A 279 1.75 -26.72 -1.62
CA LYS A 279 3.10 -26.18 -1.85
C LYS A 279 3.63 -25.49 -0.60
N LEU A 280 2.83 -24.64 0.06
CA LEU A 280 3.24 -23.96 1.29
C LEU A 280 3.60 -24.95 2.38
N LEU A 281 2.76 -25.97 2.61
CA LEU A 281 3.01 -27.00 3.62
C LEU A 281 4.28 -27.80 3.33
N LYS A 282 4.51 -28.18 2.06
CA LYS A 282 5.71 -28.90 1.66
C LYS A 282 6.96 -28.05 1.90
N GLU A 283 7.00 -26.84 1.35
CA GLU A 283 8.20 -25.99 1.42
C GLU A 283 8.49 -25.54 2.86
N ALA A 284 7.47 -25.36 3.71
CA ALA A 284 7.67 -25.02 5.12
C ALA A 284 8.41 -26.10 5.91
N ARG A 285 8.25 -27.38 5.55
CA ARG A 285 8.95 -28.51 6.19
C ARG A 285 10.43 -28.58 5.79
N GLU A 286 10.74 -28.20 4.56
CA GLU A 286 12.08 -28.37 3.97
C GLU A 286 12.99 -27.14 4.14
N THR A 287 12.44 -25.99 4.53
CA THR A 287 13.17 -24.71 4.57
C THR A 287 13.53 -24.28 5.99
N ARG A 288 14.66 -23.59 6.12
CA ARG A 288 15.21 -23.19 7.43
C ARG A 288 14.80 -21.77 7.83
N ASP A 289 14.67 -20.89 6.85
CA ASP A 289 14.34 -19.48 7.05
C ASP A 289 13.29 -19.00 6.03
N TYR A 290 12.74 -17.83 6.31
CA TYR A 290 11.68 -17.24 5.50
C TYR A 290 12.13 -16.91 4.07
N GLU A 291 13.40 -16.57 3.86
CA GLU A 291 13.89 -16.22 2.52
C GLU A 291 13.97 -17.46 1.64
N GLN A 292 14.50 -18.56 2.15
CA GLN A 292 14.50 -19.86 1.49
C GLN A 292 13.07 -20.32 1.19
N PHE A 293 12.16 -20.19 2.17
CA PHE A 293 10.74 -20.48 1.98
C PHE A 293 10.13 -19.71 0.81
N LEU A 294 10.36 -18.38 0.75
CA LEU A 294 9.86 -17.55 -0.34
C LEU A 294 10.45 -17.98 -1.69
N GLN A 295 11.77 -18.18 -1.77
CA GLN A 295 12.45 -18.56 -3.01
C GLN A 295 11.88 -19.86 -3.61
N ARG A 296 11.63 -20.87 -2.78
CA ARG A 296 11.06 -22.16 -3.26
C ARG A 296 9.57 -22.08 -3.59
N THR A 297 8.82 -21.22 -2.89
CA THR A 297 7.38 -21.07 -3.11
C THR A 297 7.06 -20.28 -4.39
N VAL A 298 7.88 -19.29 -4.75
CA VAL A 298 7.69 -18.46 -5.94
C VAL A 298 7.64 -19.28 -7.23
N SER A 299 6.80 -18.86 -8.16
CA SER A 299 6.70 -19.41 -9.51
C SER A 299 6.25 -18.34 -10.51
N ARG A 300 6.23 -18.65 -11.82
CA ARG A 300 5.66 -17.75 -12.85
C ARG A 300 4.19 -17.38 -12.55
N ARG A 301 3.43 -18.33 -11.99
CA ARG A 301 2.02 -18.12 -11.58
C ARG A 301 1.88 -17.34 -10.28
N TYR A 302 2.84 -17.46 -9.36
CA TYR A 302 2.81 -16.83 -8.03
C TYR A 302 4.06 -15.98 -7.79
N PRO A 303 4.00 -14.68 -8.14
CA PRO A 303 5.09 -13.74 -7.86
C PRO A 303 5.37 -13.59 -6.37
N ARG A 304 6.60 -13.23 -6.01
CA ARG A 304 7.06 -13.05 -4.62
C ARG A 304 6.11 -12.22 -3.76
N SER A 305 5.68 -11.06 -4.23
CA SER A 305 4.78 -10.18 -3.45
C SER A 305 3.41 -10.82 -3.19
N ARG A 306 2.93 -11.73 -4.04
CA ARG A 306 1.69 -12.47 -3.81
C ARG A 306 1.85 -13.46 -2.67
N ILE A 307 2.98 -14.19 -2.64
CA ILE A 307 3.29 -15.11 -1.54
C ILE A 307 3.50 -14.34 -0.23
N GLN A 308 4.22 -13.22 -0.26
CA GLN A 308 4.40 -12.36 0.92
C GLN A 308 3.05 -11.88 1.49
N ARG A 309 2.15 -11.35 0.64
CA ARG A 309 0.80 -10.97 1.07
C ARG A 309 0.01 -12.13 1.66
N LEU A 310 0.07 -13.31 1.03
CA LEU A 310 -0.58 -14.50 1.56
C LEU A 310 -0.04 -14.88 2.95
N CYS A 311 1.26 -14.77 3.18
CA CYS A 311 1.85 -14.99 4.51
C CYS A 311 1.28 -14.02 5.56
N VAL A 312 1.13 -12.74 5.19
CA VAL A 312 0.48 -11.75 6.06
C VAL A 312 -0.98 -12.14 6.31
N HIS A 313 -1.74 -12.53 5.29
CA HIS A 313 -3.14 -12.94 5.44
C HIS A 313 -3.29 -14.16 6.36
N LEU A 314 -2.39 -15.13 6.28
CA LEU A 314 -2.35 -16.29 7.19
C LEU A 314 -2.10 -15.86 8.64
N LEU A 315 -1.08 -15.03 8.88
CA LEU A 315 -0.75 -14.51 10.21
C LEU A 315 -1.88 -13.66 10.81
N LEU A 316 -2.64 -12.96 9.97
CA LEU A 316 -3.76 -12.13 10.38
C LEU A 316 -5.09 -12.88 10.43
N ARG A 317 -5.13 -14.18 10.09
CA ARG A 317 -6.37 -14.93 9.89
C ARG A 317 -7.39 -14.13 9.06
N HIS A 318 -6.94 -13.63 7.91
CA HIS A 318 -7.79 -12.91 6.97
C HIS A 318 -8.47 -13.95 6.06
N ASP A 319 -9.77 -14.15 6.25
CA ASP A 319 -10.51 -15.23 5.60
C ASP A 319 -10.97 -14.86 4.18
N HIS A 320 -11.21 -15.89 3.37
CA HIS A 320 -11.57 -15.77 1.96
C HIS A 320 -12.88 -14.99 1.77
N TRP A 321 -13.93 -15.33 2.52
CA TRP A 321 -15.26 -14.75 2.33
C TRP A 321 -15.33 -13.30 2.78
N PHE A 322 -14.67 -12.97 3.88
CA PHE A 322 -14.50 -11.60 4.35
C PHE A 322 -13.66 -10.79 3.37
N ASN A 323 -12.60 -11.36 2.79
CA ASN A 323 -11.85 -10.70 1.72
C ASN A 323 -12.72 -10.42 0.47
N ARG A 324 -13.60 -11.35 0.10
CA ARG A 324 -14.56 -11.11 -0.99
C ARG A 324 -15.57 -10.01 -0.63
N ALA A 325 -16.02 -9.97 0.62
CA ALA A 325 -16.87 -8.92 1.12
C ALA A 325 -16.18 -7.55 1.08
N THR A 326 -14.91 -7.45 1.52
CA THR A 326 -14.16 -6.18 1.51
C THR A 326 -13.92 -5.65 0.11
N GLN A 327 -13.59 -6.53 -0.84
CA GLN A 327 -13.43 -6.15 -2.25
C GLN A 327 -14.72 -5.63 -2.89
N ARG A 328 -15.88 -6.12 -2.43
CA ARG A 328 -17.18 -5.70 -2.94
C ARG A 328 -17.68 -4.41 -2.30
N LEU A 329 -17.58 -4.31 -0.98
CA LEU A 329 -18.18 -3.23 -0.19
C LEU A 329 -17.25 -2.02 -0.04
N GLY A 330 -15.94 -2.20 -0.14
CA GLY A 330 -14.96 -1.13 0.05
C GLY A 330 -14.84 -0.67 1.51
N PRO A 331 -14.02 0.34 1.80
CA PRO A 331 -13.85 0.89 3.14
C PRO A 331 -15.18 1.41 3.70
N SER A 332 -15.52 1.06 4.94
CA SER A 332 -16.76 1.51 5.58
C SER A 332 -16.61 2.73 6.48
N TRP A 333 -15.39 3.24 6.69
CA TRP A 333 -15.14 4.48 7.43
C TRP A 333 -13.85 5.17 6.98
N ILE A 334 -13.71 6.44 7.39
CA ILE A 334 -12.48 7.22 7.26
C ILE A 334 -11.79 7.26 8.62
N SER A 335 -10.57 6.70 8.70
CA SER A 335 -9.70 6.80 9.87
C SER A 335 -8.78 8.00 9.72
N VAL A 336 -8.81 8.94 10.67
CA VAL A 336 -7.93 10.11 10.66
C VAL A 336 -6.67 9.80 11.47
N LEU A 337 -5.50 9.84 10.83
CA LEU A 337 -4.21 9.62 11.50
C LEU A 337 -3.58 10.93 11.99
N GLY A 338 -3.84 12.05 11.30
CA GLY A 338 -3.44 13.37 11.78
C GLY A 338 -3.69 14.50 10.79
N ALA A 339 -3.58 15.73 11.26
CA ALA A 339 -3.82 16.95 10.50
C ALA A 339 -3.00 18.14 11.02
N ASN A 340 -2.51 18.97 10.11
CA ASN A 340 -1.91 20.28 10.43
C ASN A 340 -2.97 21.38 10.47
N GLY A 341 -2.57 22.66 10.60
CA GLY A 341 -3.49 23.81 10.61
C GLY A 341 -4.45 23.85 9.41
N GLN A 342 -3.96 23.54 8.20
CA GLN A 342 -4.78 23.46 6.99
C GLN A 342 -5.66 22.20 6.98
N GLY A 343 -5.12 21.06 7.41
CA GLY A 343 -5.87 19.81 7.55
C GLY A 343 -7.02 19.90 8.54
N ARG A 344 -6.90 20.69 9.62
CA ARG A 344 -8.01 20.96 10.54
C ARG A 344 -9.16 21.70 9.86
N LYS A 345 -8.87 22.61 8.91
CA LYS A 345 -9.90 23.26 8.09
C LYS A 345 -10.59 22.23 7.18
N LEU A 346 -9.80 21.35 6.56
CA LEU A 346 -10.32 20.25 5.75
C LEU A 346 -11.22 19.31 6.57
N LEU A 347 -10.81 18.93 7.78
CA LEU A 347 -11.59 18.06 8.67
C LEU A 347 -12.94 18.67 9.03
N ARG A 348 -13.02 19.99 9.26
CA ARG A 348 -14.30 20.68 9.50
C ARG A 348 -15.22 20.58 8.30
N ARG A 349 -14.70 20.78 7.09
CA ARG A 349 -15.47 20.63 5.85
C ARG A 349 -15.87 19.17 5.62
N MET A 350 -14.97 18.23 5.89
CA MET A 350 -15.20 16.78 5.74
C MET A 350 -16.39 16.30 6.57
N ARG A 351 -16.66 16.88 7.74
CA ARG A 351 -17.84 16.53 8.55
C ARG A 351 -19.18 16.79 7.84
N GLN A 352 -19.19 17.66 6.83
CA GLN A 352 -20.37 18.01 6.04
C GLN A 352 -20.39 17.32 4.68
N THR A 353 -19.22 17.04 4.11
CA THR A 353 -19.09 16.49 2.75
C THR A 353 -18.87 14.98 2.70
N ALA A 354 -18.44 14.36 3.78
CA ALA A 354 -18.08 12.95 3.77
C ALA A 354 -19.29 12.04 3.63
N THR A 355 -19.18 11.07 2.74
CA THR A 355 -20.18 10.01 2.53
C THR A 355 -19.89 8.78 3.37
N LEU A 356 -18.65 8.66 3.87
CA LEU A 356 -18.24 7.63 4.83
C LEU A 356 -18.20 8.22 6.24
N PRO A 357 -18.59 7.45 7.27
CA PRO A 357 -18.49 7.91 8.66
C PRO A 357 -17.05 8.17 9.07
N LEU A 358 -16.85 9.23 9.85
CA LEU A 358 -15.56 9.58 10.42
C LEU A 358 -15.40 8.87 11.77
N PHE A 359 -14.43 7.97 11.87
CA PHE A 359 -14.06 7.36 13.14
C PHE A 359 -12.74 7.94 13.64
N SER A 360 -12.81 8.69 14.75
CA SER A 360 -11.64 9.18 15.49
C SER A 360 -11.31 8.32 16.71
N ARG A 361 -12.21 7.43 17.11
CA ARG A 361 -12.09 6.48 18.23
C ARG A 361 -12.31 5.06 17.72
N PHE A 362 -11.71 4.10 18.40
CA PHE A 362 -12.12 2.68 18.40
C PHE A 362 -13.51 2.49 19.05
N ALA A 363 -14.49 3.31 18.68
CA ALA A 363 -15.86 3.04 19.00
C ALA A 363 -16.28 1.84 18.13
N CYS A 364 -16.83 0.81 18.77
CA CYS A 364 -17.26 -0.41 18.09
C CYS A 364 -18.24 -0.03 16.96
N PRO A 365 -17.93 -0.31 15.68
CA PRO A 365 -18.84 -0.02 14.60
C PRO A 365 -20.17 -0.76 14.77
N PRO A 366 -21.30 -0.17 14.34
CA PRO A 366 -22.61 -0.75 14.55
C PRO A 366 -22.84 -2.02 13.73
N ASP A 367 -22.22 -2.14 12.55
CA ASP A 367 -22.44 -3.25 11.62
C ASP A 367 -21.34 -4.33 11.69
N PRO A 368 -21.68 -5.61 11.40
CA PRO A 368 -20.73 -6.71 11.44
C PRO A 368 -19.54 -6.56 10.48
N TYR A 369 -19.75 -5.96 9.31
CA TYR A 369 -18.71 -5.80 8.30
C TYR A 369 -17.61 -4.85 8.79
N SER A 370 -18.01 -3.69 9.31
CA SER A 370 -17.09 -2.71 9.88
C SER A 370 -16.37 -3.25 11.12
N ARG A 371 -17.06 -4.02 11.98
CA ARG A 371 -16.41 -4.73 13.10
C ARG A 371 -15.35 -5.72 12.62
N GLY A 372 -15.60 -6.42 11.51
CA GLY A 372 -14.62 -7.32 10.90
C GLY A 372 -13.35 -6.60 10.45
N ILE A 373 -13.48 -5.45 9.78
CA ILE A 373 -12.32 -4.65 9.35
C ILE A 373 -11.55 -4.16 10.58
N LEU A 374 -12.25 -3.72 11.63
CA LEU A 374 -11.63 -3.22 12.85
C LEU A 374 -10.87 -4.33 13.59
N ALA A 375 -11.46 -5.53 13.65
CA ALA A 375 -10.83 -6.69 14.24
C ALA A 375 -9.56 -7.10 13.47
N LEU A 376 -9.60 -7.06 12.14
CA LEU A 376 -8.42 -7.32 11.30
C LEU A 376 -7.33 -6.27 11.53
N GLU A 377 -7.70 -4.99 11.57
CA GLU A 377 -6.78 -3.89 11.86
C GLU A 377 -6.14 -4.02 13.25
N GLY A 378 -6.93 -4.42 14.26
CA GLY A 378 -6.42 -4.68 15.61
C GLY A 378 -5.45 -5.87 15.66
N ARG A 379 -5.70 -6.95 14.90
CA ARG A 379 -4.74 -8.06 14.76
C ARG A 379 -3.47 -7.60 14.05
N ALA A 380 -3.60 -6.78 13.01
CA ALA A 380 -2.46 -6.24 12.26
C ALA A 380 -1.56 -5.38 13.14
N SER A 381 -2.14 -4.46 13.92
CA SER A 381 -1.38 -3.66 14.87
C SER A 381 -0.68 -4.54 15.91
N ARG A 382 -1.38 -5.45 16.60
CA ARG A 382 -0.75 -6.32 17.61
C ARG A 382 0.36 -7.19 17.04
N LEU A 383 0.18 -7.72 15.83
CA LEU A 383 1.23 -8.48 15.16
C LEU A 383 2.45 -7.61 14.91
N TRP A 384 2.26 -6.39 14.38
CA TRP A 384 3.37 -5.47 14.13
C TRP A 384 4.10 -5.08 15.42
N GLU A 385 3.36 -4.83 16.51
CA GLU A 385 3.93 -4.52 17.83
C GLU A 385 4.80 -5.68 18.34
N SER A 386 4.44 -6.94 18.09
CA SER A 386 5.28 -8.10 18.42
C SER A 386 6.57 -8.23 17.59
N LEU A 387 6.68 -7.52 16.46
CA LEU A 387 7.86 -7.59 15.57
C LEU A 387 8.94 -6.57 15.93
N VAL A 388 8.70 -5.70 16.91
CA VAL A 388 9.66 -4.68 17.33
C VAL A 388 10.02 -4.86 18.81
N PRO A 389 11.29 -4.70 19.21
CA PRO A 389 11.70 -4.83 20.61
C PRO A 389 10.94 -3.91 21.58
N GLY A 390 10.65 -2.68 21.16
CA GLY A 390 9.88 -1.68 21.92
C GLY A 390 8.37 -1.73 21.68
N GLY A 391 7.84 -2.92 21.40
CA GLY A 391 6.44 -3.16 21.09
C GLY A 391 5.50 -2.87 22.25
N ASP A 392 4.32 -2.35 21.94
CA ASP A 392 3.25 -2.05 22.88
C ASP A 392 1.89 -2.47 22.29
N PRO A 393 1.33 -3.63 22.71
CA PRO A 393 0.06 -4.13 22.20
C PRO A 393 -1.13 -3.18 22.41
N GLU A 394 -1.03 -2.26 23.38
CA GLU A 394 -2.06 -1.28 23.73
C GLU A 394 -1.81 0.10 23.09
N ARG A 395 -0.81 0.22 22.20
CA ARG A 395 -0.52 1.50 21.54
C ARG A 395 -1.68 1.96 20.66
N GLU A 396 -2.24 1.06 19.87
CA GLU A 396 -3.26 1.40 18.88
C GLU A 396 -4.56 1.91 19.53
N PRO A 397 -5.14 1.25 20.56
CA PRO A 397 -6.28 1.80 21.30
C PRO A 397 -6.02 3.16 21.97
N ARG A 398 -4.78 3.41 22.40
CA ARG A 398 -4.36 4.67 23.07
C ARG A 398 -4.03 5.80 22.09
N SER A 399 -3.71 5.46 20.86
CA SER A 399 -3.26 6.42 19.85
C SER A 399 -4.37 7.40 19.49
N ARG A 400 -3.99 8.66 19.28
CA ARG A 400 -4.90 9.73 18.88
C ARG A 400 -4.42 10.35 17.57
N PRO A 401 -5.35 10.88 16.74
CA PRO A 401 -4.97 11.64 15.56
C PRO A 401 -3.98 12.75 15.92
N LEU A 402 -2.84 12.79 15.23
CA LEU A 402 -1.79 13.79 15.45
C LEU A 402 -2.28 15.16 14.98
N MET A 403 -2.35 16.13 15.88
CA MET A 403 -2.82 17.47 15.56
C MET A 403 -1.66 18.45 15.72
N THR A 404 -0.93 18.73 14.64
CA THR A 404 0.19 19.67 14.67
C THR A 404 -0.31 21.12 14.69
N GLY A 405 0.52 22.04 15.19
CA GLY A 405 0.24 23.47 15.24
C GLY A 405 0.11 24.12 13.85
N PRO A 406 -0.33 25.38 13.78
CA PRO A 406 -0.34 26.15 12.53
C PRO A 406 1.05 26.32 11.92
#